data_AF-D5RU05-F1
#
_entry.id   AF-D5RU05-F1
#
_cell.length_a   1.000
_cell.length_b   1.000
_cell.length_c   1.000
_cell.angle_alpha   90.00
_cell.angle_beta   90.00
_cell.angle_gamma   90.00
#
_symmetry.space_group_name_H-M   'P 1'
#
loop_
_entity.id
_entity.type
_entity.pdbx_description
1 polymer ?
#
loop_
_entity_poly.entity_id
_entity_poly.type
_entity_poly.pdbx_seq_one_letter_code
_entity_poly.pdbx_strand_id
1 'polypeptide(L)' 'MKILGLTGGIGMGKSTAAATFRRHGVPVFDADAAVHRLQARGGRAVAPIGRAFPGTTRDGAVDREA' A
#
# COMPACT_ATOMS: atom_id res chain seq x y z
N MET A 1 3.93 -23.13 3.76
CA MET A 1 4.42 -21.73 3.73
C MET A 1 3.89 -21.02 4.96
N LYS A 2 4.72 -20.27 5.69
CA LYS A 2 4.28 -19.47 6.86
C LYS A 2 4.21 -18.01 6.45
N ILE A 3 3.15 -17.29 6.87
CA ILE A 3 2.98 -15.86 6.63
C ILE A 3 3.26 -15.13 7.95
N LEU A 4 4.14 -14.12 7.90
CA LEU A 4 4.53 -13.34 9.07
C LEU A 4 4.14 -11.87 8.85
N GLY A 5 3.43 -11.30 9.81
CA GLY A 5 3.08 -9.88 9.83
C GLY A 5 4.21 -9.06 10.44
N LEU A 6 4.76 -8.11 9.69
CA LEU A 6 5.72 -7.12 10.19
C LEU A 6 4.99 -5.79 10.44
N THR A 7 4.96 -5.35 11.70
CA THR A 7 4.29 -4.11 12.12
C THR A 7 5.15 -3.30 13.09
N GLY A 8 4.66 -2.13 13.51
CA GLY A 8 5.36 -1.16 14.35
C GLY A 8 4.88 0.26 14.07
N GLY A 9 5.13 1.19 15.01
CA GLY A 9 4.79 2.60 14.85
C GLY A 9 5.54 3.32 13.70
N ILE A 10 5.17 4.57 13.44
CA ILE A 10 5.91 5.45 12.52
C ILE A 10 7.32 5.64 13.07
N GLY A 11 8.34 5.58 12.21
CA GLY A 11 9.75 5.71 12.62
C GLY A 11 10.38 4.49 13.29
N MET A 12 9.64 3.41 13.55
CA MET A 12 10.14 2.23 14.29
C MET A 12 11.00 1.26 13.47
N GLY A 13 11.47 1.67 12.29
CA GLY A 13 12.39 0.84 11.48
C GLY A 13 11.75 -0.34 10.74
N LYS A 14 10.42 -0.37 10.56
CA LYS A 14 9.73 -1.44 9.78
C LYS A 14 10.35 -1.65 8.40
N SER A 15 10.61 -0.57 7.66
CA SER A 15 11.21 -0.64 6.32
C SER A 15 12.63 -1.22 6.35
N THR A 16 13.39 -0.95 7.41
CA THR A 16 14.73 -1.53 7.64
C THR A 16 14.66 -3.02 7.93
N ALA A 17 13.72 -3.45 8.77
CA ALA A 17 13.48 -4.87 9.03
C ALA A 17 13.01 -5.61 7.76
N ALA A 18 12.07 -5.03 7.01
CA ALA A 18 11.62 -5.55 5.73
C ALA A 18 12.77 -5.69 4.70
N ALA A 19 13.65 -4.69 4.61
CA ALA A 19 14.82 -4.75 3.75
C ALA A 19 15.78 -5.87 4.18
N THR A 20 15.91 -6.11 5.48
CA THR A 20 16.74 -7.21 6.01
C THR A 20 16.21 -8.57 5.58
N PHE A 21 14.90 -8.81 5.68
CA PHE A 21 14.28 -10.03 5.15
C PHE A 21 14.57 -10.24 3.66
N ARG A 22 14.42 -9.19 2.85
CA ARG A 22 14.74 -9.25 1.41
C ARG A 22 16.20 -9.63 1.15
N ARG A 23 17.16 -9.07 1.90
CA ARG A 23 18.60 -9.41 1.78
C ARG A 23 18.89 -10.88 2.08
N HIS A 24 18.09 -11.51 2.94
CA HIS A 24 18.18 -12.95 3.22
C HIS A 24 17.37 -13.83 2.25
N GLY A 25 16.87 -13.27 1.15
CA GLY A 25 16.09 -14.00 0.15
C GLY A 25 14.66 -14.32 0.61
N VAL A 26 14.18 -13.73 1.70
CA VAL A 26 12.79 -13.89 2.15
C VAL A 26 11.90 -12.96 1.32
N PRO A 27 10.88 -13.48 0.62
CA PRO A 27 9.94 -12.64 -0.10
C PRO A 27 9.18 -11.72 0.85
N VAL A 28 9.10 -10.43 0.52
CA VAL A 28 8.39 -9.43 1.32
C VAL A 28 7.30 -8.78 0.50
N PHE A 29 6.07 -8.91 0.97
CA PHE A 29 4.94 -8.12 0.52
C PHE A 29 4.85 -6.82 1.30
N ASP A 30 4.77 -5.70 0.59
CA ASP A 30 4.62 -4.37 1.17
C ASP A 30 3.17 -3.90 0.98
N ALA A 31 2.45 -3.76 2.09
CA ALA A 31 1.04 -3.40 2.08
C ALA A 31 0.81 -1.95 1.64
N ASP A 32 1.66 -1.01 2.06
CA ASP A 32 1.53 0.41 1.70
C ASP A 32 1.76 0.59 0.19
N ALA A 33 2.79 -0.06 -0.35
CA ALA A 33 3.04 -0.05 -1.79
C ALA A 33 1.91 -0.71 -2.59
N ALA A 34 1.31 -1.78 -2.06
CA ALA A 34 0.16 -2.42 -2.70
C ALA A 34 -1.06 -1.50 -2.74
N VAL A 35 -1.39 -0.83 -1.62
CA VAL A 35 -2.49 0.13 -1.54
C VAL A 35 -2.26 1.30 -2.51
N HIS A 36 -1.04 1.85 -2.57
CA HIS A 36 -0.71 2.90 -3.54
C HIS A 36 -0.99 2.46 -4.99
N ARG A 37 -0.60 1.24 -5.39
CA ARG A 37 -0.90 0.73 -6.74
C ARG A 37 -2.39 0.53 -6.98
N LEU A 38 -3.14 0.09 -5.95
CA LEU A 38 -4.58 -0.13 -6.06
C LEU A 38 -5.35 1.19 -6.23
N GLN A 39 -4.84 2.27 -5.65
CA GLN A 39 -5.41 3.62 -5.68
C GLN A 39 -4.87 4.50 -6.82
N ALA A 40 -3.79 4.09 -7.49
CA ALA A 40 -3.20 4.78 -8.63
C ALA A 40 -4.13 4.79 -9.86
N ARG A 41 -3.73 5.51 -10.91
CA ARG A 41 -4.50 5.64 -12.16
C ARG A 41 -4.89 4.28 -12.73
N GLY A 42 -6.18 4.06 -12.95
CA GLY A 42 -6.71 2.78 -13.44
C GLY A 42 -6.63 1.63 -12.43
N GLY A 43 -6.28 1.92 -11.18
CA GLY A 43 -6.22 0.97 -10.10
C GLY A 43 -7.61 0.46 -9.71
N ARG A 44 -7.70 -0.81 -9.36
CA ARG A 44 -8.98 -1.47 -9.08
C ARG A 44 -9.74 -0.88 -7.88
N ALA A 45 -9.07 -0.14 -7.00
CA ALA A 45 -9.72 0.50 -5.85
C ALA A 45 -10.33 1.86 -6.20
N VAL A 46 -9.96 2.48 -7.32
CA VAL A 46 -10.42 3.83 -7.69
C VAL A 46 -11.94 3.87 -7.86
N ALA A 47 -12.51 3.00 -8.71
CA ALA A 47 -13.94 3.02 -8.96
C ALA A 47 -14.79 2.67 -7.72
N PRO A 48 -14.45 1.65 -6.91
CA PRO A 48 -15.14 1.41 -5.64
C PRO A 48 -15.05 2.59 -4.66
N ILE A 49 -13.87 3.21 -4.51
CA ILE A 49 -13.68 4.35 -3.61
C ILE A 49 -14.50 5.55 -4.09
N GLY A 50 -14.45 5.89 -5.39
CA GLY A 50 -15.22 7.01 -5.93
C GLY A 50 -16.74 6.82 -5.83
N ARG A 51 -17.24 5.58 -5.86
CA ARG A 51 -18.66 5.30 -5.60
C ARG A 51 -19.04 5.44 -4.13
N ALA A 52 -18.19 4.98 -3.22
CA ALA A 52 -18.44 5.04 -1.78
C ALA A 52 -18.26 6.47 -1.22
N PHE A 53 -17.32 7.22 -1.79
CA PHE A 53 -16.94 8.57 -1.38
C PHE A 53 -16.85 9.49 -2.61
N PRO A 54 -17.99 10.00 -3.11
CA PRO A 54 -18.00 10.90 -4.28
C PRO A 54 -17.10 12.12 -4.08
N GLY A 55 -16.35 12.51 -5.12
CA GLY A 55 -15.44 13.66 -5.09
C GLY A 55 -13.99 13.34 -4.66
N THR A 56 -13.70 12.12 -4.22
CA THR A 56 -12.36 11.70 -3.74
C THR A 56 -11.44 11.13 -4.83
N THR A 57 -11.85 11.20 -6.09
CA THR A 57 -11.08 10.65 -7.21
C THR A 57 -10.91 11.71 -8.29
N ARG A 58 -9.68 11.84 -8.82
CA ARG A 58 -9.32 12.76 -9.90
C ARG A 58 -8.51 12.03 -10.96
N ASP A 59 -8.85 12.26 -12.23
CA ASP A 59 -8.20 11.66 -13.40
C ASP A 59 -7.96 10.15 -13.33
N GLY A 60 -8.94 9.41 -12.78
CA GLY A 60 -8.87 7.96 -12.66
C GLY A 60 -7.94 7.43 -11.56
N ALA A 61 -7.53 8.28 -10.62
CA ALA A 61 -6.83 7.91 -9.38
C ALA A 61 -7.58 8.44 -8.14
N VAL A 62 -7.27 7.91 -6.96
CA VAL A 62 -7.72 8.49 -5.69
C VAL A 62 -6.91 9.75 -5.40
N ASP A 63 -7.60 10.85 -5.10
CA ASP A 63 -6.98 12.09 -4.64
C ASP A 63 -6.70 11.98 -3.13
N ARG A 64 -5.45 12.17 -2.74
CA ARG A 64 -4.99 12.00 -1.35
C ARG A 64 -4.68 13.32 -0.66
N GLU A 65 -4.77 14.43 -1.38
CA GLU A 65 -4.49 15.79 -0.87
C GLU A 65 -5.75 16.66 -0.79
N ALA A 66 -6.89 16.16 -1.29
CA ALA A 66 -8.20 16.80 -1.23
C ALA A 66 -8.78 16.89 0.20
#